data_AF-A0A0C2CNR2-F1
#
_entry.id   AF-A0A0C2CNR2-F1
#
_cell.length_a   1.000
_cell.length_b   1.000
_cell.length_c   1.000
_cell.angle_alpha   90.00
_cell.angle_beta   90.00
_cell.angle_gamma   90.00
#
_symmetry.space_group_name_H-M   'P 1'
#
loop_
_entity.id
_entity.type
_entity.pdbx_description
1 polymer ?
#
loop_
_entity_poly.entity_id
_entity_poly.type
_entity_poly.pdbx_seq_one_letter_code
_entity_poly.pdbx_strand_id
1 'polypeptide(L)'
;MHRQMFTLLLLQTACPVTFLHMPCFLAYTFLFTGLKTTTVATYIMSILLSLFPLVSPLIIVGFLNDYRNHTLKKFHSTQKLVTWLQNQCSSLK
;
A
#
# COMPACT_ATOMS: atom_id res chain seq x y z
N MET A 1 -6.14 -2.68 -15.05
CA MET A 1 -6.88 -2.17 -13.87
C MET A 1 -6.92 -3.20 -12.74
N HIS A 2 -7.37 -4.43 -12.96
CA HIS A 2 -7.53 -5.44 -11.89
C HIS A 2 -6.25 -5.77 -11.09
N ARG A 3 -5.09 -5.86 -11.76
CA ARG A 3 -3.82 -6.24 -11.12
C ARG A 3 -3.35 -5.25 -10.04
N GLN A 4 -3.55 -3.95 -10.24
CA GLN A 4 -3.10 -2.94 -9.26
C GLN A 4 -3.99 -2.90 -8.03
N MET A 5 -5.32 -3.07 -8.19
CA MET A 5 -6.23 -3.24 -7.05
C MET A 5 -5.90 -4.52 -6.26
N PHE A 6 -5.59 -5.61 -6.95
CA PHE A 6 -5.19 -6.85 -6.30
C PHE A 6 -3.86 -6.72 -5.54
N THR A 7 -2.86 -6.04 -6.11
CA THR A 7 -1.61 -5.72 -5.40
C THR A 7 -1.85 -4.83 -4.18
N LEU A 8 -2.77 -3.86 -4.27
CA LEU A 8 -3.12 -3.01 -3.14
C LEU A 8 -3.76 -3.82 -2.00
N LEU A 9 -4.71 -4.70 -2.34
CA LEU A 9 -5.37 -5.61 -1.41
C LEU A 9 -4.38 -6.60 -0.76
N LEU A 10 -3.45 -7.15 -1.55
CA LEU A 10 -2.38 -8.00 -1.05
C LEU A 10 -1.41 -7.25 -0.15
N LEU A 11 -1.01 -6.03 -0.51
CA LEU A 11 -0.10 -5.23 0.31
C LEU A 11 -0.77 -4.79 1.62
N GLN A 12 -2.04 -4.39 1.55
CA GLN A 12 -2.85 -4.03 2.71
C GLN A 12 -3.13 -5.21 3.63
N THR A 13 -3.14 -6.45 3.15
CA THR A 13 -3.33 -7.65 4.00
C THR A 13 -2.00 -8.20 4.50
N ALA A 14 -0.94 -8.18 3.67
CA ALA A 14 0.40 -8.60 4.05
C ALA A 14 1.05 -7.67 5.09
N CYS A 15 0.77 -6.36 5.04
CA CYS A 15 1.29 -5.39 6.00
C CYS A 15 0.83 -5.68 7.45
N PRO A 16 -0.48 -5.80 7.77
CA PRO A 16 -0.95 -6.26 9.08
C PRO A 16 -0.39 -7.62 9.45
N VAL A 17 -0.36 -8.59 8.54
CA VAL A 17 0.08 -9.95 8.90
C VAL A 17 1.55 -9.96 9.31
N THR A 18 2.43 -9.32 8.55
CA THR A 18 3.86 -9.20 8.89
C THR A 18 4.09 -8.33 10.13
N PHE A 19 3.30 -7.27 10.28
CA PHE A 19 3.41 -6.34 11.40
C PHE A 19 2.74 -6.82 12.69
N LEU A 20 1.80 -7.77 12.64
CA LEU A 20 1.28 -8.55 13.78
C LEU A 20 2.21 -9.73 14.09
N HIS A 21 2.92 -10.25 13.09
CA HIS A 21 3.93 -11.27 13.32
C HIS A 21 5.10 -10.74 14.14
N MET A 22 5.52 -9.50 13.91
CA MET A 22 6.57 -8.83 14.70
C MET A 22 6.28 -8.82 16.22
N PRO A 23 5.11 -8.33 16.71
CA PRO A 23 4.78 -8.37 18.11
C PRO A 23 4.53 -9.78 18.63
N CYS A 24 3.96 -10.70 17.84
CA CYS A 24 3.87 -12.10 18.24
C CYS A 24 5.26 -12.74 18.44
N PHE A 25 6.20 -12.48 17.53
CA PHE A 25 7.56 -13.01 17.59
C PHE A 25 8.33 -12.38 18.75
N LEU A 26 8.17 -11.07 18.97
CA LEU A 26 8.77 -10.39 20.11
C LEU A 26 8.18 -10.90 21.44
N ALA A 27 6.87 -11.11 21.53
CA ALA A 27 6.23 -11.69 22.70
C ALA A 27 6.67 -13.14 22.94
N TYR A 28 6.82 -13.93 21.87
CA TYR A 28 7.28 -15.31 21.94
C TYR A 28 8.73 -15.43 22.40
N THR A 29 9.64 -14.66 21.79
CA THR A 29 11.04 -14.57 22.21
C THR A 29 11.15 -14.06 23.65
N PHE A 30 10.32 -13.09 24.04
CA PHE A 30 10.27 -12.59 25.40
C PHE A 30 9.86 -13.68 26.41
N LEU A 31 8.81 -14.44 26.09
CA LEU A 31 8.33 -15.55 26.91
C LEU A 31 9.38 -16.68 27.03
N PHE A 32 10.13 -16.95 25.96
CA PHE A 32 11.18 -17.96 25.94
C PHE A 32 12.46 -17.54 26.66
N THR A 33 12.79 -16.25 26.66
CA THR A 33 14.01 -15.73 27.30
C THR A 33 13.87 -15.65 28.83
N GLY A 34 12.66 -15.77 29.38
CA GLY A 34 12.40 -15.82 30.83
C GLY A 34 12.82 -14.56 31.60
N LEU A 35 13.23 -13.50 30.89
CA LEU A 35 13.64 -12.23 31.47
C LEU A 35 12.39 -11.49 31.94
N LYS A 36 12.45 -10.89 33.12
CA LYS A 36 11.35 -10.08 33.68
C LYS A 36 10.97 -9.02 32.65
N THR A 37 9.70 -8.96 32.24
CA THR A 37 9.10 -8.00 31.31
C THR A 37 9.71 -6.61 31.41
N THR A 38 10.76 -6.36 30.62
CA THR A 38 11.43 -5.07 30.62
C THR A 38 10.47 -4.08 29.99
N THR A 39 10.15 -3.01 30.72
CA THR A 39 9.22 -1.95 30.32
C THR A 39 9.50 -1.44 28.90
N VAL A 40 10.77 -1.44 28.49
CA VAL A 40 11.24 -1.09 27.14
C VAL A 40 10.60 -1.95 26.04
N ALA A 41 10.51 -3.27 26.22
CA ALA A 41 9.92 -4.17 25.22
C ALA A 41 8.41 -3.89 25.08
N THR A 42 7.71 -3.67 26.19
CA THR A 42 6.29 -3.29 26.16
C THR A 42 6.09 -1.94 25.47
N TYR A 43 6.92 -0.93 25.75
CA TYR A 43 6.84 0.36 25.06
C TYR A 43 7.06 0.25 23.56
N ILE A 44 8.08 -0.51 23.12
CA ILE A 44 8.36 -0.73 21.69
C ILE A 44 7.15 -1.37 21.01
N MET A 45 6.56 -2.38 21.65
CA MET A 45 5.39 -3.09 21.13
C MET A 45 4.16 -2.21 21.03
N SER A 46 3.91 -1.37 22.03
CA SER A 46 2.80 -0.41 22.04
C SER A 46 2.97 0.69 20.99
N ILE A 47 4.18 1.23 20.83
CA ILE A 47 4.48 2.25 19.81
C ILE A 47 4.31 1.65 18.42
N LEU A 48 4.83 0.45 18.19
CA LEU A 48 4.71 -0.27 16.93
C LEU A 48 3.22 -0.50 16.61
N LEU A 49 2.45 -1.06 17.55
CA LEU A 49 1.01 -1.29 17.40
C LEU A 49 0.22 0.00 17.16
N SER A 50 0.62 1.12 17.77
CA SER A 50 -0.02 2.42 17.57
C SER A 50 0.34 3.08 16.23
N LEU A 51 1.52 2.81 15.66
CA LEU A 51 1.90 3.29 14.33
C LEU A 51 1.23 2.48 13.21
N PHE A 52 0.89 1.22 13.46
CA PHE A 52 0.24 0.35 12.48
C PHE A 52 -1.00 0.96 11.78
N PRO A 53 -2.00 1.50 12.51
CA PRO A 53 -3.18 2.12 11.89
C PRO A 53 -2.85 3.40 11.12
N LEU A 54 -1.70 4.04 11.35
CA LEU A 54 -1.25 5.24 10.60
C LEU A 54 -0.50 4.87 9.32
N VAL A 55 0.28 3.78 9.33
CA VAL A 55 1.02 3.33 8.14
C VAL A 55 0.07 2.80 7.06
N SER A 56 -1.04 2.16 7.44
CA SER A 56 -2.05 1.65 6.51
C SER A 56 -2.64 2.71 5.55
N PRO A 57 -3.21 3.83 6.03
CA PRO A 57 -3.71 4.89 5.15
C PRO A 57 -2.58 5.59 4.38
N LEU A 58 -1.37 5.67 4.93
CA LEU A 58 -0.23 6.28 4.26
C LEU A 58 0.21 5.50 3.01
N ILE A 59 0.26 4.16 3.11
CA ILE A 59 0.55 3.27 1.97
C ILE A 59 -0.54 3.39 0.89
N ILE A 60 -1.81 3.41 1.29
CA ILE A 60 -2.95 3.56 0.37
C ILE A 60 -2.87 4.90 -0.36
N VAL A 61 -2.65 6.00 0.35
CA VAL A 61 -2.54 7.35 -0.25
C VAL A 61 -1.35 7.45 -1.20
N GLY A 62 -0.20 6.88 -0.82
CA GLY A 62 0.98 6.82 -1.69
C GLY A 62 0.70 6.07 -3.00
N PHE A 63 0.09 4.89 -2.91
CA PHE A 63 -0.22 4.06 -4.07
C PHE A 63 -1.31 4.67 -4.96
N LEU A 64 -2.30 5.36 -4.37
CA LEU A 64 -3.31 6.12 -5.10
C LEU A 64 -2.70 7.29 -5.88
N ASN A 65 -1.71 7.97 -5.30
CA ASN A 65 -1.02 9.06 -5.99
C ASN A 65 -0.20 8.54 -7.17
N ASP A 66 0.52 7.44 -6.98
CA ASP A 66 1.27 6.78 -8.05
C ASP A 66 0.33 6.26 -9.16
N TYR A 67 -0.79 5.63 -8.76
CA TYR A 67 -1.85 5.21 -9.67
C TYR A 67 -2.41 6.36 -10.49
N ARG A 68 -2.70 7.51 -9.86
CA ARG A 68 -3.22 8.69 -10.54
C ARG A 68 -2.23 9.23 -11.56
N ASN A 69 -0.95 9.31 -11.21
CA ASN A 69 0.09 9.81 -12.11
C ASN A 69 0.28 8.88 -13.34
N HIS A 70 0.30 7.57 -13.12
CA HIS A 70 0.42 6.58 -14.19
C HIS A 70 -0.85 6.52 -15.07
N THR A 71 -2.03 6.63 -14.46
CA THR A 71 -3.32 6.64 -15.17
C THR A 71 -3.50 7.92 -15.97
N LEU A 72 -3.14 9.09 -15.43
CA LEU A 72 -3.21 10.37 -16.14
C LEU A 72 -2.30 10.40 -17.37
N LYS A 73 -1.06 9.90 -17.25
CA LYS A 73 -0.15 9.77 -18.41
C LYS A 73 -0.74 8.87 -19.49
N LYS A 74 -1.36 7.75 -19.10
CA LYS A 74 -1.97 6.82 -20.06
C LYS A 74 -3.23 7.40 -20.71
N PHE A 75 -4.05 8.12 -19.95
CA PHE A 75 -5.25 8.79 -20.45
C PHE A 75 -4.92 9.89 -21.45
N HIS A 76 -3.84 10.65 -21.24
CA HIS A 76 -3.41 11.70 -22.18
C HIS A 76 -2.98 11.13 -23.53
N SER A 77 -2.29 9.98 -23.56
CA SER A 77 -1.96 9.28 -24.81
C SER A 77 -3.20 8.73 -25.51
N THR A 78 -4.16 8.19 -24.78
CA THR A 78 -5.42 7.69 -25.36
C THR A 78 -6.29 8.82 -25.90
N GLN A 79 -6.35 9.96 -25.22
CA GLN A 79 -7.02 11.18 -25.70
C GLN A 79 -6.41 11.70 -27.01
N LYS A 80 -5.08 11.70 -27.13
CA LYS A 80 -4.41 12.03 -28.39
C LYS A 80 -4.77 11.06 -29.53
N LEU A 81 -4.86 9.77 -29.25
CA LEU A 81 -5.24 8.78 -30.27
C LEU A 81 -6.71 8.94 -30.71
N VAL A 82 -7.61 9.19 -29.76
CA VAL A 82 -9.04 9.44 -30.02
C VAL A 82 -9.24 10.69 -30.86
N THR A 83 -8.53 11.78 -30.56
CA THR A 83 -8.59 13.02 -31.35
C THR A 83 -7.99 12.85 -32.74
N TRP A 84 -6.91 12.09 -32.90
CA TRP A 84 -6.35 11.72 -34.21
C TRP A 84 -7.32 10.88 -35.06
N LEU A 85 -7.98 9.89 -34.45
CA LEU A 85 -8.98 9.07 -35.14
C LEU A 85 -10.18 9.91 -35.59
N GLN A 86 -10.64 10.83 -34.74
CA GLN A 86 -11.74 11.71 -35.07
C GLN A 86 -11.39 12.63 -36.24
N ASN A 87 -10.16 13.16 -36.26
CA ASN A 87 -9.68 14.02 -37.34
C ASN A 87 -9.52 13.27 -38.67
N GLN A 88 -9.08 12.01 -38.65
CA GLN A 88 -9.01 11.18 -39.86
C GLN A 88 -10.39 10.85 -40.43
N CYS A 89 -11.37 10.56 -39.58
CA CYS A 89 -12.75 10.29 -40.00
C CYS A 89 -13.41 11.52 -40.64
N SER A 90 -13.08 12.74 -40.18
CA SER A 90 -13.56 13.99 -40.76
C SER A 90 -12.91 14.36 -42.09
N SER A 91 -11.67 13.91 -42.37
CA SER A 91 -10.98 14.17 -43.65
C SER A 91 -11.44 13.24 -44.79
N LEU A 92 -12.19 12.18 -44.46
CA LEU A 92 -12.67 11.17 -45.40
C LEU A 92 -14.11 11.44 -45.90
N LYS A 93 -14.69 12.57 -45.50
CA LYS A 93 -16.06 12.98 -45.79
C LYS A 93 -16.07 14.32 -46.52
#